data_AF-A0A959T5G6-F1
#
_entry.id   AF-A0A959T5G6-F1
#
_cell.length_a   1.000
_cell.length_b   1.000
_cell.length_c   1.000
_cell.angle_alpha   90.00
_cell.angle_beta   90.00
_cell.angle_gamma   90.00
#
_symmetry.space_group_name_H-M   'P 1'
#
loop_
_entity.id
_entity.type
_entity.pdbx_description
1 polymer ?
#
loop_
_entity_poly.entity_id
_entity_poly.type
_entity_poly.pdbx_seq_one_letter_code
_entity_poly.pdbx_strand_id
1 'polypeptide(L)'
;MNVKKTGGAGTAVADDIRHHAEQYQELIREQVEIIDPDIIIGGLRGMWIWKVLFPDLSATVEVEGVEVFRWRRAKVIDFYHPSNYYPRSMSYALLSRIFSNQKLKQL
;
A
#
# COMPACT_ATOMS: atom_id res chain seq x y z
N MET A 1 -1.45 7.04 -8.65
CA MET A 1 -1.79 6.10 -9.74
C MET A 1 -3.21 5.59 -9.53
N ASN A 2 -4.11 5.77 -10.49
CA ASN A 2 -5.45 5.16 -10.44
C ASN A 2 -5.42 3.86 -11.24
N VAL A 3 -5.24 2.73 -10.57
CA VAL A 3 -5.51 1.41 -11.18
C VAL A 3 -7.03 1.26 -11.22
N LYS A 4 -7.66 1.68 -12.32
CA LYS A 4 -9.11 1.59 -12.48
C LYS A 4 -9.44 0.13 -12.78
N LYS A 5 -10.16 -0.53 -11.87
CA LYS A 5 -10.75 -1.85 -12.09
C LYS A 5 -11.77 -1.75 -13.22
N THR A 6 -11.40 -2.20 -14.43
CA THR A 6 -12.32 -2.32 -15.56
C THR A 6 -13.21 -3.54 -15.32
N GLY A 7 -14.30 -3.40 -14.55
CA GLY A 7 -15.23 -4.52 -14.41
C GLY A 7 -16.21 -4.54 -13.24
N GLY A 8 -16.21 -3.56 -12.32
CA GLY A 8 -17.34 -3.32 -11.40
C GLY A 8 -17.76 -4.45 -10.43
N ALA A 9 -17.12 -5.61 -10.43
CA ALA A 9 -17.40 -6.67 -9.47
C ALA A 9 -16.79 -6.33 -8.10
N GLY A 10 -17.61 -6.39 -7.04
CA GLY A 10 -17.23 -6.06 -5.66
C GLY A 10 -16.15 -6.96 -5.06
N THR A 11 -15.84 -8.09 -5.72
CA THR A 11 -14.82 -9.04 -5.31
C THR A 11 -13.51 -8.77 -6.02
N ALA A 12 -12.43 -8.55 -5.28
CA ALA A 12 -11.09 -8.57 -5.83
C ALA A 12 -10.66 -10.04 -6.02
N VAL A 13 -10.31 -10.43 -7.25
CA VAL A 13 -9.75 -11.75 -7.54
C VAL A 13 -8.25 -11.66 -7.29
N ALA A 14 -7.73 -12.48 -6.38
CA ALA A 14 -6.32 -12.41 -5.97
C ALA A 14 -5.37 -12.66 -7.16
N ASP A 15 -5.75 -13.57 -8.06
CA ASP A 15 -4.98 -13.89 -9.27
C ASP A 15 -4.91 -12.72 -10.25
N ASP A 16 -6.00 -11.96 -10.42
CA ASP A 16 -5.99 -10.76 -11.27
C ASP A 16 -5.06 -9.68 -10.69
N ILE A 17 -5.12 -9.47 -9.36
CA ILE A 17 -4.23 -8.53 -8.68
C ILE A 17 -2.78 -8.97 -8.87
N ARG A 18 -2.50 -10.26 -8.72
CA ARG A 18 -1.17 -10.82 -8.94
C ARG A 18 -0.69 -10.57 -10.36
N HIS A 19 -1.50 -10.95 -11.33
CA HIS A 19 -1.19 -10.81 -12.75
C HIS A 19 -0.86 -9.36 -13.09
N HIS A 20 -1.67 -8.41 -12.64
CA HIS A 20 -1.41 -6.99 -12.88
C HIS A 20 -0.20 -6.46 -12.12
N ALA A 21 0.03 -6.89 -10.88
CA ALA A 21 1.23 -6.50 -10.14
C ALA A 21 2.50 -7.00 -10.85
N GLU A 22 2.52 -8.25 -11.30
CA GLU A 22 3.65 -8.85 -12.03
C GLU A 22 3.85 -8.19 -13.40
N GLN A 23 2.76 -7.89 -14.13
CA GLN A 23 2.80 -7.27 -15.46
C GLN A 23 3.29 -5.82 -15.40
N TYR A 24 2.90 -5.06 -14.39
CA TYR A 24 3.13 -3.60 -14.34
C TYR A 24 4.14 -3.16 -13.27
N GLN A 25 4.79 -4.09 -12.55
CA GLN A 25 5.75 -3.76 -11.48
C GLN A 25 6.84 -2.77 -11.90
N GLU A 26 7.38 -2.89 -13.12
CA GLU A 26 8.47 -2.03 -13.58
C GLU A 26 7.99 -0.59 -13.77
N LEU A 27 6.86 -0.41 -14.46
CA LEU A 27 6.22 0.90 -14.64
C LEU A 27 5.83 1.54 -13.30
N ILE A 28 5.33 0.74 -12.35
CA ILE A 28 5.00 1.23 -11.01
C ILE A 28 6.28 1.68 -10.29
N ARG A 29 7.34 0.88 -10.33
CA ARG A 29 8.63 1.25 -9.71
C ARG A 29 9.21 2.51 -10.34
N GLU A 30 9.20 2.64 -11.66
CA GLU A 30 9.66 3.83 -12.38
C GLU A 30 8.89 5.09 -11.94
N GLN A 31 7.56 5.00 -11.85
CA GLN A 31 6.75 6.11 -11.34
C GLN A 31 7.11 6.49 -9.91
N VAL A 32 7.32 5.50 -9.04
CA VAL A 32 7.72 5.74 -7.66
C VAL A 32 9.12 6.37 -7.60
N GLU A 33 10.05 5.95 -8.45
CA GLU A 33 11.39 6.54 -8.54
C GLU A 33 11.36 7.99 -9.03
N ILE A 34 10.49 8.32 -9.99
CA ILE A 34 10.30 9.69 -10.49
C ILE A 34 9.67 10.60 -9.43
N ILE A 35 8.65 10.10 -8.73
CA ILE A 35 7.95 10.86 -7.68
C ILE A 35 8.81 11.00 -6.42
N ASP A 36 9.66 10.01 -6.16
CA ASP A 36 10.58 9.93 -5.03
C ASP A 36 9.88 10.16 -3.67
N PRO A 37 8.83 9.39 -3.32
CA PRO A 37 7.99 9.69 -2.18
C PRO A 37 8.65 9.31 -0.84
N ASP A 38 8.35 10.08 0.21
CA ASP A 38 8.67 9.70 1.60
C ASP A 38 7.73 8.60 2.13
N ILE A 39 6.49 8.58 1.63
CA ILE A 39 5.44 7.66 2.07
C ILE A 39 4.66 7.15 0.85
N ILE A 40 4.49 5.83 0.79
CA ILE A 40 3.65 5.12 -0.19
C ILE A 40 2.48 4.53 0.58
N ILE A 41 1.25 4.81 0.17
CA ILE A 41 0.04 4.27 0.79
C ILE A 41 -0.68 3.43 -0.26
N GLY A 42 -0.90 2.15 0.04
CA GLY A 42 -1.63 1.25 -0.86
C GLY A 42 -2.70 0.47 -0.11
N GLY A 43 -3.73 0.07 -0.84
CA GLY A 43 -4.87 -0.71 -0.33
C GLY A 43 -4.81 -2.18 -0.73
N LEU A 44 -3.62 -2.78 -0.80
CA LEU A 44 -3.39 -4.07 -1.46
C LEU A 44 -3.62 -5.26 -0.53
N ARG A 45 -3.42 -5.09 0.78
CA ARG A 45 -3.68 -6.06 1.84
C ARG A 45 -3.09 -7.42 1.52
N GLY A 46 -1.75 -7.50 1.58
CA GLY A 46 -1.01 -8.71 1.31
C GLY A 46 0.47 -8.47 1.03
N MET A 47 1.32 -8.86 1.98
CA MET A 47 2.78 -8.71 1.90
C MET A 47 3.39 -9.24 0.59
N TRP A 48 2.80 -10.29 0.00
CA TRP A 48 3.31 -10.86 -1.25
C TRP A 48 3.20 -9.88 -2.44
N ILE A 49 2.13 -9.09 -2.52
CA ILE A 49 1.95 -8.10 -3.61
C ILE A 49 3.01 -7.01 -3.46
N TRP A 50 3.21 -6.54 -2.23
CA TRP A 50 4.23 -5.55 -1.94
C TRP A 50 5.62 -6.05 -2.30
N LYS A 51 5.94 -7.33 -2.07
CA LYS A 51 7.21 -7.93 -2.49
C LYS A 51 7.37 -8.03 -4.01
N VAL A 52 6.29 -8.23 -4.76
CA VAL A 52 6.33 -8.18 -6.24
C VAL A 52 6.67 -6.76 -6.71
N LEU A 53 6.00 -5.75 -6.15
CA LEU A 53 6.23 -4.35 -6.52
C LEU A 53 7.61 -3.87 -6.03
N PHE A 54 8.02 -4.27 -4.83
CA PHE A 54 9.20 -3.79 -4.12
C PHE A 54 9.96 -4.98 -3.49
N PRO A 55 10.86 -5.64 -4.25
CA PRO A 55 11.53 -6.87 -3.81
C PRO A 55 12.43 -6.69 -2.58
N ASP A 56 12.92 -5.47 -2.32
CA ASP A 56 13.82 -5.14 -1.21
C ASP A 56 13.10 -4.46 -0.03
N LEU A 57 11.84 -4.82 0.21
CA LEU A 57 11.13 -4.39 1.43
C LEU A 57 11.85 -4.92 2.66
N SER A 58 12.12 -4.03 3.60
CA SER A 58 12.73 -4.32 4.89
C SER A 58 11.89 -3.76 6.03
N ALA A 59 12.24 -4.11 7.26
CA ALA A 59 11.65 -3.60 8.50
C ALA A 59 10.10 -3.56 8.51
N THR A 60 9.47 -4.62 9.01
CA THR A 60 8.02 -4.65 9.22
C THR A 60 7.68 -4.21 10.63
N VAL A 61 6.84 -3.19 10.76
CA VAL A 61 6.21 -2.81 12.03
C VAL A 61 4.71 -2.75 11.89
N GLU A 62 4.01 -3.12 12.95
CA GLU A 62 2.56 -2.91 13.04
C GLU A 62 2.26 -1.60 13.76
N VAL A 63 1.44 -0.77 13.12
CA VAL A 63 0.97 0.52 13.62
C VAL A 63 -0.55 0.55 13.57
N GLU A 64 -1.22 0.55 14.73
CA GLU A 64 -2.69 0.57 14.82
C GLU A 64 -3.36 -0.57 14.00
N GLY A 65 -2.76 -1.76 13.97
CA GLY A 65 -3.27 -2.91 13.20
C GLY A 65 -3.04 -2.83 11.69
N VAL A 66 -2.16 -1.92 11.23
CA VAL A 66 -1.74 -1.77 9.84
C VAL A 66 -0.25 -2.09 9.72
N GLU A 67 0.09 -2.93 8.73
CA GLU A 67 1.48 -3.23 8.43
C GLU A 67 2.14 -2.04 7.72
N VAL A 68 3.33 -1.69 8.20
CA VAL A 68 4.19 -0.68 7.60
C VAL A 68 5.55 -1.27 7.34
N PHE A 69 6.08 -1.00 6.15
CA PHE A 69 7.37 -1.49 5.68
C PHE A 69 8.29 -0.33 5.29
N ARG A 70 9.58 -0.61 5.24
CA ARG A 70 10.60 0.27 4.66
C ARG A 70 10.95 -0.20 3.25
N TRP A 71 10.88 0.69 2.28
CA TRP A 71 11.48 0.44 0.96
C TRP A 71 12.37 1.62 0.59
N ARG A 72 13.68 1.39 0.51
CA ARG A 72 14.69 2.45 0.36
C ARG A 72 14.44 3.58 1.38
N ARG A 73 14.11 4.78 0.89
CA ARG A 73 13.81 5.95 1.72
C ARG A 73 12.32 6.15 2.01
N ALA A 74 11.44 5.34 1.44
CA ALA A 74 10.00 5.45 1.58
C ALA A 74 9.47 4.54 2.70
N LYS A 75 8.38 4.99 3.35
CA LYS A 75 7.57 4.17 4.27
C LYS A 75 6.35 3.69 3.52
N VAL A 76 6.16 2.38 3.45
CA VAL A 76 5.05 1.75 2.73
C VAL A 76 3.99 1.35 3.73
N ILE A 77 2.78 1.91 3.61
CA ILE A 77 1.64 1.63 4.50
C ILE A 77 0.65 0.75 3.75
N ASP A 78 0.46 -0.50 4.20
CA ASP A 78 -0.53 -1.43 3.65
C ASP A 78 -1.93 -1.19 4.24
N PHE A 79 -2.51 -0.09 3.83
CA PHE A 79 -3.76 0.42 4.35
C PHE A 79 -4.98 -0.33 3.80
N TYR A 80 -6.17 0.04 4.29
CA TYR A 80 -7.42 -0.46 3.74
C TYR A 80 -7.76 0.24 2.41
N HIS A 81 -8.31 -0.51 1.46
CA HIS A 81 -8.80 0.05 0.21
C HIS A 81 -9.95 1.05 0.46
N PRO A 82 -10.02 2.20 -0.25
CA PRO A 82 -11.07 3.21 -0.05
C PRO A 82 -12.51 2.73 -0.29
N SER A 83 -12.67 1.64 -1.04
CA SER A 83 -13.95 0.96 -1.27
C SER A 83 -14.30 -0.09 -0.20
N ASN A 84 -13.63 -0.07 0.95
CA ASN A 84 -14.04 -0.90 2.08
C ASN A 84 -15.46 -0.51 2.57
N TYR A 85 -16.09 -1.38 3.35
CA TYR A 85 -17.44 -1.15 3.85
C TYR A 85 -17.51 -0.09 4.97
N TYR A 86 -16.37 0.36 5.49
CA TYR A 86 -16.32 1.28 6.62
C TYR A 86 -16.51 2.73 6.18
N PRO A 87 -17.06 3.60 7.05
CA PRO A 87 -17.17 5.01 6.76
C PRO A 87 -15.80 5.63 6.46
N ARG A 88 -15.72 6.47 5.42
CA ARG A 88 -14.47 7.15 5.04
C ARG A 88 -13.85 7.95 6.18
N SER A 89 -14.67 8.57 7.02
CA SER A 89 -14.21 9.29 8.23
C SER A 89 -13.41 8.41 9.18
N MET A 90 -13.79 7.14 9.34
CA MET A 90 -13.05 6.17 10.15
C MET A 90 -11.70 5.85 9.52
N SER A 91 -11.64 5.66 8.20
CA SER A 91 -10.38 5.46 7.49
C SER A 91 -9.43 6.66 7.64
N TYR A 92 -9.94 7.89 7.52
CA TYR A 92 -9.13 9.09 7.76
C TYR A 92 -8.68 9.23 9.21
N ALA A 93 -9.54 8.91 10.18
CA ALA A 93 -9.17 8.92 11.59
C ALA A 93 -8.06 7.89 11.89
N LEU A 94 -8.16 6.67 11.36
CA LEU A 94 -7.12 5.66 11.49
C LEU A 94 -5.81 6.11 10.83
N LEU A 95 -5.89 6.65 9.61
CA LEU A 95 -4.70 7.16 8.91
C LEU A 95 -4.03 8.28 9.73
N SER A 96 -4.81 9.23 10.26
CA SER A 96 -4.29 10.28 11.14
C SER A 96 -3.57 9.74 12.38
N ARG A 97 -4.07 8.65 12.98
CA ARG A 97 -3.42 7.99 14.11
C ARG A 97 -2.11 7.34 13.70
N ILE A 98 -2.07 6.65 12.55
CA ILE A 98 -0.84 6.05 11.99
C ILE A 98 0.23 7.13 11.75
N PHE A 99 -0.12 8.25 11.11
CA PHE A 99 0.81 9.36 10.86
C PHE A 99 1.36 9.99 12.15
N SER A 100 0.56 10.02 13.21
CA SER A 100 0.97 10.57 14.50
C SER A 100 1.81 9.61 15.33
N ASN A 101 1.82 8.31 15.00
CA ASN A 101 2.45 7.26 15.78
C ASN A 101 3.99 7.32 15.68
N GLN A 102 4.66 7.13 16.82
CA GLN A 102 6.13 7.17 16.90
C GLN A 102 6.80 6.02 16.14
N LYS A 103 6.17 4.83 16.08
CA LYS A 103 6.71 3.69 15.34
C LYS A 103 6.90 4.01 13.85
N LEU A 104 5.93 4.71 13.25
CA LEU A 104 6.05 5.16 11.87
C LEU A 104 7.19 6.17 11.71
N LYS A 105 7.36 7.08 12.66
CA LYS A 105 8.42 8.11 12.59
C LYS A 105 9.82 7.53 12.68
N GLN A 106 10.00 6.46 13.46
CA GLN A 106 11.28 5.79 13.72
C GLN A 106 11.69 4.77 12.65
N LEU A 107 10.74 4.33 11.81
CA LEU A 107 11.03 3.53 10.60
C LEU A 107 11.83 4.34 9.57
#